data_AF-A0A1L5KVP5-F1
#
_entry.id   AF-A0A1L5KVP5-F1
#
_cell.length_a   1.000
_cell.length_b   1.000
_cell.length_c   1.000
_cell.angle_alpha   90.00
_cell.angle_beta   90.00
_cell.angle_gamma   90.00
#
_symmetry.space_group_name_H-M   'P 1'
#
loop_
_entity.id
_entity.type
_entity.pdbx_description
1 polymer ?
#
loop_
_entity_poly.entity_id
_entity_poly.type
_entity_poly.pdbx_seq_one_letter_code
_entity_poly.pdbx_strand_id
1 'polypeptide(L)' 'EQTLADVVACARQHGLHVVNTADSPIEGMHGNAEYLLYAVFK' A
#
# COMPACT_ATOMS: atom_id res chain seq x y z
N GLU A 1 -4.76 -2.81 -9.22
CA GLU A 1 -4.51 -1.44 -8.70
C GLU A 1 -5.61 -0.87 -7.80
N GLN A 2 -6.90 -1.19 -8.00
CA GLN A 2 -7.99 -0.62 -7.18
C GLN A 2 -7.83 -0.92 -5.67
N THR A 3 -7.39 -2.13 -5.32
CA THR A 3 -7.10 -2.54 -3.93
C THR A 3 -6.04 -1.68 -3.25
N LEU A 4 -4.98 -1.27 -3.96
CA LEU A 4 -3.92 -0.42 -3.38
C LEU A 4 -4.48 0.99 -3.10
N ALA A 5 -5.27 1.54 -4.03
CA ALA A 5 -5.89 2.84 -3.86
C ALA A 5 -6.82 2.88 -2.64
N ASP A 6 -7.60 1.82 -2.42
CA ASP A 6 -8.50 1.70 -1.26
C ASP A 6 -7.72 1.66 0.07
N VAL A 7 -6.61 0.89 0.11
CA VAL A 7 -5.73 0.85 1.29
C VAL A 7 -5.08 2.20 1.56
N VAL A 8 -4.63 2.91 0.51
CA VAL A 8 -4.06 4.27 0.63
C VAL A 8 -5.10 5.26 1.16
N ALA A 9 -6.34 5.19 0.66
CA ALA A 9 -7.43 6.03 1.14
C ALA A 9 -7.75 5.76 2.61
N CYS A 10 -7.85 4.49 3.00
CA CYS A 10 -8.05 4.06 4.38
C CYS A 10 -6.92 4.58 5.30
N ALA A 11 -5.65 4.37 4.95
CA ALA A 11 -4.51 4.85 5.73
C ALA A 11 -4.60 6.37 5.99
N ARG A 12 -4.93 7.15 4.96
CA ARG A 12 -5.10 8.61 5.06
C ARG A 12 -6.28 8.99 5.97
N GLN A 13 -7.40 8.28 5.90
CA GLN A 13 -8.55 8.50 6.79
C GLN A 13 -8.19 8.24 8.26
N HIS A 14 -7.25 7.34 8.51
CA HIS A 14 -6.77 7.00 9.86
C HIS A 14 -5.55 7.81 10.33
N GLY A 15 -5.24 8.94 9.68
CA GLY A 15 -4.21 9.88 10.14
C GLY A 15 -2.78 9.50 9.74
N LEU A 16 -2.61 8.47 8.91
CA LEU A 16 -1.31 8.15 8.33
C LEU A 16 -1.01 9.05 7.13
N HIS A 17 0.21 9.59 7.11
CA HIS A 17 0.75 10.21 5.91
C HIS A 17 1.42 9.13 5.05
N VAL A 18 0.75 8.72 3.96
CA VAL A 18 1.32 7.82 2.95
C VAL A 18 2.35 8.58 2.14
N VAL A 19 3.62 8.19 2.26
CA VAL A 19 4.77 8.83 1.62
C VAL A 19 5.01 8.29 0.22
N ASN A 20 4.97 6.96 0.05
CA ASN A 20 5.15 6.34 -1.26
C ASN A 20 4.54 4.92 -1.31
N THR A 21 4.28 4.44 -2.52
CA THR A 21 3.91 3.06 -2.83
C THR A 21 4.77 2.52 -3.98
N ALA A 22 5.03 1.22 -4.00
CA ALA A 22 5.75 0.57 -5.10
C ALA A 22 5.26 -0.87 -5.29
N ASP A 23 5.49 -1.44 -6.46
CA ASP A 23 5.32 -2.88 -6.68
C ASP A 23 6.33 -3.67 -5.84
N SER A 24 5.89 -4.79 -5.27
CA SER A 24 6.80 -5.73 -4.61
C SER A 24 7.73 -6.38 -5.65
N PRO A 25 9.02 -6.51 -5.37
CA PRO A 25 9.96 -7.19 -6.27
C PRO A 25 9.75 -8.72 -6.32
N ILE A 26 8.88 -9.27 -5.46
CA ILE A 26 8.53 -10.69 -5.41
C ILE A 26 7.03 -10.87 -5.56
N GLU A 27 6.64 -12.00 -6.12
CA GLU A 27 5.24 -12.41 -6.16
C GLU A 27 4.80 -13.00 -4.83
N GLY A 28 3.58 -12.67 -4.42
CA GLY A 28 2.95 -13.23 -3.25
C GLY A 28 2.53 -14.68 -3.44
N MET A 29 2.06 -15.29 -2.37
CA MET A 29 1.60 -16.68 -2.39
C MET A 29 0.53 -16.88 -3.48
N HIS A 30 0.71 -17.91 -4.31
CA HIS A 30 -0.14 -18.23 -5.48
C HIS A 30 -0.05 -17.23 -6.65
N GLY A 31 1.05 -16.47 -6.78
CA GLY A 31 1.28 -15.57 -7.91
C GLY A 31 0.52 -14.25 -7.82
N ASN A 32 0.13 -13.86 -6.61
CA ASN A 32 -0.56 -12.60 -6.38
C ASN A 32 0.43 -11.42 -6.50
N ALA A 33 0.00 -10.35 -7.16
CA ALA A 33 0.74 -9.09 -7.15
C ALA A 33 0.71 -8.47 -5.74
N GLU A 34 1.89 -8.19 -5.20
CA GLU A 34 2.05 -7.52 -3.91
C GLU A 34 2.56 -6.09 -4.09
N TYR A 35 2.27 -5.22 -3.13
CA TYR A 35 2.68 -3.82 -3.14
C TYR A 35 3.30 -3.44 -1.80
N LEU A 36 4.32 -2.58 -1.84
CA LEU A 36 4.95 -1.97 -0.68
C LEU A 36 4.31 -0.59 -0.44
N LEU A 37 4.01 -0.28 0.82
CA LEU A 37 3.47 1.01 1.25
C LEU A 37 4.31 1.57 2.39
N TYR A 38 4.83 2.78 2.20
CA TYR A 38 5.54 3.53 3.24
C TYR A 38 4.64 4.63 3.78
N ALA A 39 4.32 4.57 5.08
CA ALA A 39 3.51 5.58 5.75
C ALA A 39 4.05 5.89 7.15
N VAL A 40 3.81 7.12 7.60
CA VAL A 40 4.22 7.61 8.92
C VAL A 40 3.01 8.21 9.65
N PHE A 41 2.94 8.02 10.97
CA PHE A 41 2.00 8.78 11.81
C PHE A 41 2.51 10.22 11.93
N LYS A 42 1.59 11.17 11.80
CA LYS A 42 1.85 12.58 12.11
C LYS A 42 1.24 12.95 13.45
#